data_AF-A0A7Y2GIR3-F1
#
_entry.id   AF-A0A7Y2GIR3-F1
#
_cell.length_a   1.000
_cell.length_b   1.000
_cell.length_c   1.000
_cell.angle_alpha   90.00
_cell.angle_beta   90.00
_cell.angle_gamma   90.00
#
_symmetry.space_group_name_H-M   'P 1'
#
loop_
_entity.id
_entity.type
_entity.pdbx_description
1 polymer ?
#
loop_
_entity_poly.entity_id
_entity_poly.type
_entity_poly.pdbx_seq_one_letter_code
_entity_poly.pdbx_strand_id
1 'polypeptide(L)'
;MKKKVSFQRALIEYGVPVFALLLLFSVASIIVPIQKTNAAGDISGTVFLDYNSNGTRDVSGVSPNYAVDKGVSGITVTVFDSSGIARGSDVSDANGNYT
;
A
#
# COMPACT_ATOMS: atom_id res chain seq x y z
N MET A 1 16.51 58.26 -38.88
CA MET A 1 15.44 57.36 -39.35
C MET A 1 14.85 56.59 -38.16
N LYS A 2 13.62 56.90 -37.73
CA LYS A 2 12.96 56.15 -36.64
C LYS A 2 12.30 54.91 -37.24
N LYS A 3 12.87 53.73 -36.99
CA LYS A 3 12.35 52.43 -37.44
C LYS A 3 11.06 52.16 -36.63
N LYS A 4 9.88 52.40 -37.22
CA LYS A 4 8.60 52.03 -36.61
C LYS A 4 8.50 50.51 -36.62
N VAL A 5 8.84 49.86 -35.51
CA VAL A 5 8.54 48.44 -35.32
C VAL A 5 7.03 48.33 -35.19
N SER A 6 6.40 47.64 -36.14
CA SER A 6 4.95 47.44 -36.15
C SER A 6 4.58 46.44 -35.05
N PHE A 7 3.83 46.90 -34.04
CA PHE A 7 3.35 46.06 -32.92
C PHE A 7 2.56 44.83 -33.38
N GLN A 8 1.91 44.91 -34.54
CA GLN A 8 1.17 43.80 -35.16
C GLN A 8 2.10 42.64 -35.56
N ARG A 9 3.37 42.93 -35.92
CA ARG A 9 4.34 41.88 -36.28
C ARG A 9 4.91 41.17 -35.04
N ALA A 10 5.13 41.89 -33.95
CA ALA A 10 5.67 41.31 -32.72
C ALA A 10 4.69 40.34 -32.02
N LEU A 11 3.38 40.64 -32.08
CA LEU A 11 2.34 39.77 -31.49
C LEU A 11 2.18 38.44 -32.23
N ILE A 12 2.39 38.42 -33.55
CA ILE A 12 2.26 37.21 -34.37
C ILE A 12 3.54 36.34 -34.27
N GLU A 13 4.71 36.98 -34.21
CA GLU A 13 6.01 36.28 -34.24
C GLU A 13 6.41 35.68 -32.88
N TYR A 14 5.96 36.28 -31.76
CA TYR A 14 6.28 35.81 -30.40
C TYR A 14 5.06 35.43 -29.54
N GLY A 15 3.85 35.85 -29.89
CA GLY A 15 2.64 35.58 -29.09
C GLY A 15 2.08 34.17 -29.26
N VAL A 16 2.14 33.61 -30.47
CA VAL A 16 1.63 32.27 -30.80
C VAL A 16 2.48 31.13 -30.18
N PRO A 17 3.83 31.15 -30.22
CA PRO A 17 4.63 30.05 -29.65
C PRO A 17 4.64 30.03 -28.12
N VAL A 18 4.56 31.18 -27.44
CA VAL A 18 4.57 31.26 -25.97
C VAL A 18 3.25 30.73 -25.39
N PHE A 19 2.12 30.99 -26.05
CA PHE A 19 0.81 30.49 -25.61
C PHE A 19 0.64 28.99 -25.85
N ALA A 20 1.17 28.46 -26.95
CA ALA A 20 1.16 27.03 -27.25
C ALA A 20 2.05 26.20 -26.29
N LEU A 21 3.18 26.77 -25.85
CA LEU A 21 4.07 26.11 -24.90
C LEU A 21 3.49 26.05 -23.47
N LEU A 22 2.72 27.07 -23.06
CA LEU A 22 2.01 27.10 -21.78
C LEU A 22 0.82 26.12 -21.72
N LEU A 23 0.16 25.86 -22.84
CA LEU A 23 -0.95 24.89 -22.93
C LEU A 23 -0.48 23.42 -22.91
N LEU A 24 0.72 23.13 -23.44
CA LEU A 24 1.29 21.79 -23.40
C LEU A 24 1.81 21.38 -22.01
N PHE A 25 2.17 22.35 -21.16
CA PHE A 25 2.63 22.07 -19.79
C PHE A 25 1.50 21.87 -18.77
N SER A 26 0.27 22.33 -19.02
CA SER A 26 -0.81 22.25 -18.02
C SER A 26 -1.54 20.90 -17.96
N VAL A 27 -1.48 20.09 -19.01
CA VAL A 27 -2.20 18.80 -19.09
C VAL A 27 -1.43 17.60 -18.53
N ALA A 28 -0.13 17.75 -18.24
CA ALA A 28 0.69 16.66 -17.71
C ALA A 28 0.65 16.54 -16.18
N SER A 29 -0.10 17.40 -15.49
CA SER A 29 -0.21 17.39 -14.04
C SER A 29 -1.60 16.91 -13.62
N ILE A 30 -1.61 15.93 -12.70
CA ILE A 30 -2.77 15.45 -11.92
C ILE A 30 -3.49 14.22 -12.50
N ILE A 31 -2.74 13.13 -12.65
CA ILE A 31 -3.21 11.83 -12.15
C ILE A 31 -2.10 11.26 -11.27
N VAL A 32 -1.84 11.91 -10.12
CA VAL A 32 -1.18 11.20 -9.03
C VAL A 32 -2.32 10.49 -8.31
N PRO A 33 -2.42 9.15 -8.34
CA PRO A 33 -3.30 8.46 -7.41
C PRO A 33 -2.79 8.84 -6.02
N ILE A 34 -3.59 9.62 -5.30
CA ILE A 34 -3.31 9.96 -3.91
C ILE A 34 -3.40 8.61 -3.21
N GLN A 35 -2.27 7.94 -3.03
CA GLN A 35 -2.24 6.75 -2.20
C GLN A 35 -2.57 7.25 -0.82
N LYS A 36 -3.82 7.01 -0.39
CA LYS A 36 -4.20 7.12 1.00
C LYS A 36 -3.21 6.22 1.75
N THR A 37 -2.21 6.83 2.37
CA THR A 37 -1.34 6.13 3.30
C THR A 37 -2.22 5.85 4.50
N ASN A 38 -3.01 4.77 4.42
CA ASN A 38 -3.54 4.18 5.62
C ASN A 38 -2.34 3.98 6.53
N ALA A 39 -2.40 4.46 7.78
CA ALA A 39 -1.48 4.00 8.79
C ALA A 39 -1.67 2.49 8.85
N ALA A 40 -0.85 1.75 8.11
CA ALA A 40 -0.84 0.31 8.15
C ALA A 40 -0.12 -0.02 9.45
N GLY A 41 -0.88 -0.40 10.47
CA GLY A 41 -0.29 -1.18 11.55
C GLY A 41 0.16 -2.52 10.99
N ASP A 42 1.16 -3.13 11.63
CA ASP A 42 1.60 -4.46 11.26
C ASP A 42 0.46 -5.47 11.51
N ILE A 43 0.32 -6.45 10.62
CA ILE A 43 -0.65 -7.53 10.77
C ILE A 43 0.09 -8.73 11.33
N SER A 44 -0.01 -8.89 12.65
CA SER A 44 0.68 -9.95 13.38
C SER A 44 -0.26 -11.00 13.97
N GLY A 45 0.24 -12.21 14.19
CA GLY A 45 -0.49 -13.26 14.89
C GLY A 45 0.37 -14.49 15.21
N THR A 46 -0.30 -15.56 15.66
CA THR A 46 0.36 -16.84 15.99
C THR A 46 -0.41 -18.01 15.37
N VAL A 47 0.28 -18.89 14.67
CA VAL A 47 -0.23 -20.19 14.22
C VAL A 47 0.09 -21.25 15.27
N PHE A 48 -0.90 -22.04 15.69
CA PHE A 48 -0.74 -23.03 16.75
C PHE A 48 -1.47 -24.36 16.44
N LEU A 49 -1.00 -25.45 17.06
CA LEU A 49 -1.69 -26.73 17.08
C LEU A 49 -2.73 -26.72 18.20
N ASP A 50 -4.01 -26.76 17.84
CA ASP A 50 -5.12 -26.93 18.76
C ASP A 50 -5.25 -28.41 19.15
N TYR A 51 -4.70 -28.79 20.30
CA TYR A 51 -4.65 -30.20 20.70
C TYR A 51 -6.00 -30.75 21.21
N ASN A 52 -6.91 -29.88 21.63
CA ASN A 52 -8.19 -30.27 22.23
C ASN A 52 -9.40 -29.94 21.33
N SER A 53 -9.16 -29.32 20.17
CA SER A 53 -10.16 -28.95 19.17
C SER A 53 -11.23 -27.96 19.67
N ASN A 54 -10.86 -27.03 20.55
CA ASN A 54 -11.78 -26.04 21.12
C ASN A 54 -11.77 -24.68 20.40
N GLY A 55 -10.89 -24.48 19.42
CA GLY A 55 -10.75 -23.22 18.66
C GLY A 55 -10.15 -22.04 19.44
N THR A 56 -9.63 -22.27 20.65
CA THR A 56 -8.98 -21.26 21.50
C THR A 56 -7.54 -21.68 21.74
N ARG A 57 -6.61 -20.73 21.71
CA ARG A 57 -5.21 -21.04 22.04
C ARG A 57 -5.04 -21.21 23.54
N ASP A 58 -4.75 -22.43 23.98
CA ASP A 58 -4.48 -22.75 25.38
C ASP A 58 -2.98 -22.70 25.68
N VAL A 59 -2.56 -21.70 26.45
CA VAL A 59 -1.15 -21.55 26.87
C VAL A 59 -0.85 -22.23 28.22
N SER A 60 -1.87 -22.71 28.92
CA SER A 60 -1.74 -23.43 30.18
C SER A 60 -2.66 -24.64 30.19
N GLY A 61 -2.09 -25.83 30.44
CA GLY A 61 -2.86 -27.06 30.54
C GLY A 61 -3.50 -27.23 31.91
N VAL A 62 -4.42 -26.33 32.27
CA VAL A 62 -5.14 -26.36 33.56
C VAL A 62 -6.61 -26.72 33.35
N SER A 63 -7.22 -27.36 34.35
CA SER A 63 -8.64 -27.76 34.32
C SER A 63 -9.58 -26.61 33.94
N PRO A 64 -10.64 -26.84 33.15
CA PRO A 64 -11.04 -28.13 32.54
C PRO A 64 -10.25 -28.47 31.27
N ASN A 65 -9.36 -27.59 30.84
CA ASN A 65 -8.74 -27.65 29.54
C ASN A 65 -7.23 -27.89 29.59
N TYR A 66 -6.87 -29.16 29.65
CA TYR A 66 -5.50 -29.62 29.87
C TYR A 66 -4.63 -29.65 28.60
N ALA A 67 -4.78 -28.65 27.72
CA ALA A 67 -3.96 -28.52 26.52
C ALA A 67 -2.88 -27.44 26.67
N VAL A 68 -1.75 -27.64 26.00
CA VAL A 68 -0.71 -26.63 25.82
C VAL A 68 -0.40 -26.55 24.33
N ASP A 69 -0.99 -25.56 23.68
CA ASP A 69 -0.95 -25.40 22.24
C ASP A 69 0.37 -24.78 21.79
N LYS A 70 1.14 -25.59 21.07
CA LYS A 70 2.44 -25.21 20.54
C LYS A 70 2.29 -24.42 19.27
N GLY A 71 3.18 -23.45 19.07
CA GLY A 71 3.32 -22.76 17.81
C GLY A 71 3.74 -23.69 16.68
N VAL A 72 3.34 -23.36 15.45
CA VAL A 72 3.71 -24.09 14.23
C VAL A 72 4.56 -23.20 13.35
N SER A 73 5.79 -23.63 13.07
CA SER A 73 6.72 -22.92 12.19
C SER A 73 6.54 -23.29 10.72
N GLY A 74 6.92 -22.38 9.83
CA GLY A 74 6.97 -22.63 8.40
C GLY A 74 5.63 -22.49 7.69
N ILE A 75 4.63 -21.89 8.33
CA ILE A 75 3.30 -21.68 7.76
C ILE A 75 3.27 -20.32 7.08
N THR A 76 3.04 -20.32 5.76
CA THR A 76 2.84 -19.10 4.99
C THR A 76 1.48 -18.49 5.32
N VAL A 77 1.49 -17.26 5.84
CA VAL A 77 0.30 -16.44 6.06
C VAL A 77 0.25 -15.39 4.97
N THR A 78 -0.88 -15.27 4.28
CA THR A 78 -1.09 -14.26 3.23
C THR A 78 -2.28 -13.38 3.60
N VAL A 79 -2.08 -12.06 3.56
CA VAL A 79 -3.12 -11.08 3.82
C VAL A 79 -3.75 -10.66 2.50
N PHE A 80 -5.07 -10.66 2.45
CA PHE A 80 -5.86 -10.20 1.32
C PHE A 80 -6.67 -8.96 1.71
N ASP A 81 -6.89 -8.05 0.77
CA ASP A 81 -7.85 -6.96 0.95
C ASP A 81 -9.30 -7.43 0.71
N SER A 82 -10.26 -6.52 0.88
CA SER A 82 -11.70 -6.81 0.69
C SER A 82 -12.06 -7.19 -0.74
N SER A 83 -11.18 -6.97 -1.71
CA SER A 83 -11.35 -7.36 -3.11
C SER A 83 -10.69 -8.71 -3.41
N GLY A 84 -10.10 -9.36 -2.41
CA GLY A 84 -9.41 -10.66 -2.56
C GLY A 84 -8.01 -10.54 -3.16
N ILE A 85 -7.42 -9.33 -3.20
CA ILE A 85 -6.06 -9.13 -3.72
C ILE A 85 -5.04 -9.28 -2.59
N ALA A 86 -3.99 -10.06 -2.83
CA ALA A 86 -2.90 -10.23 -1.88
C ALA A 86 -2.17 -8.89 -1.63
N ARG A 87 -1.98 -8.54 -0.35
CA ARG A 87 -1.33 -7.29 0.10
C ARG A 87 -0.01 -7.54 0.79
N GLY A 88 0.26 -8.76 1.24
CA GLY A 88 1.49 -9.16 1.90
C GLY A 88 1.46 -10.62 2.31
N SER A 89 2.63 -11.16 2.66
CA SER A 89 2.78 -12.49 3.20
C SER A 89 3.96 -12.57 4.15
N ASP A 90 3.85 -13.40 5.18
CA ASP A 90 4.93 -13.74 6.09
C ASP A 90 4.90 -15.25 6.40
N VAL A 91 5.97 -15.78 7.00
CA VAL A 91 6.09 -17.20 7.38
C VAL A 91 6.28 -17.31 8.88
N SER A 92 5.47 -18.14 9.53
CA SER A 92 5.52 -18.30 10.98
C SER A 92 6.87 -18.82 11.50
N ASP A 93 7.37 -18.18 12.56
CA ASP A 93 8.63 -18.53 13.22
C ASP A 93 8.54 -19.82 14.07
N ALA A 94 9.61 -20.16 14.79
CA ALA A 94 9.67 -21.35 15.65
C ALA A 94 8.60 -21.39 16.75
N ASN A 95 8.08 -20.22 17.16
CA ASN A 95 7.01 -20.07 18.14
C ASN A 95 5.63 -19.90 17.47
N GLY A 96 5.56 -19.98 16.15
CA GLY A 96 4.36 -19.80 15.35
C GLY A 96 4.02 -18.34 15.04
N ASN A 97 4.84 -17.36 15.42
CA ASN A 97 4.54 -15.94 15.26
C ASN A 97 4.86 -15.45 13.85
N TYR A 98 4.09 -14.49 13.36
CA TYR A 98 4.30 -13.78 12.09
C TYR A 98 3.91 -12.29 12.24
N THR A 99 4.42 -11.43 11.36
CA THR A 99 4.10 -9.99 11.34
C THR A 99 4.17 -9.34 9.96
#